data_AF-A0A7C5PCX2-F1
#
_entry.id   AF-A0A7C5PCX2-F1
#
_cell.length_a   1.000
_cell.length_b   1.000
_cell.length_c   1.000
_cell.angle_alpha   90.00
_cell.angle_beta   90.00
_cell.angle_gamma   90.00
#
_symmetry.space_group_name_H-M   'P 1'
#
loop_
_entity.id
_entity.type
_entity.pdbx_description
1 polymer ?
#
loop_
_entity_poly.entity_id
_entity_poly.type
_entity_poly.pdbx_seq_one_letter_code
_entity_poly.pdbx_strand_id
1 'polypeptide(L)'
;MELSFGKLRMGWATATLTCLDGPGFGAPGRILVAVTGLERNTGARLEELGKGRITLRDRWGKAPVLCEGVPLEATLPYPASRVRLFALDEKGRKKEEIPVAAAGAGKALLRLGPSHRTLWYLAVLSK
;
A
#
# COMPACT_ATOMS: atom_id res chain seq x y z
N MET A 1 -10.98 12.26 -0.16
CA MET A 1 -9.85 11.37 -0.47
C MET A 1 -10.32 10.43 -1.55
N GLU A 2 -9.55 10.29 -2.62
CA GLU A 2 -9.82 9.35 -3.71
C GLU A 2 -8.67 8.37 -3.81
N LEU A 3 -8.97 7.11 -4.10
CA LEU A 3 -8.00 6.02 -4.27
C LEU A 3 -8.17 5.40 -5.65
N SER A 4 -7.06 5.14 -6.34
CA SER A 4 -7.04 4.48 -7.64
C SER A 4 -5.91 3.45 -7.70
N PHE A 5 -6.27 2.18 -7.87
CA PHE A 5 -5.30 1.10 -8.03
C PHE A 5 -4.89 0.96 -9.50
N GLY A 6 -3.61 0.65 -9.72
CA GLY A 6 -3.12 0.25 -11.03
C GLY A 6 -3.54 -1.18 -11.43
N LYS A 7 -2.87 -1.73 -12.44
CA LYS A 7 -3.09 -3.13 -12.86
C LYS A 7 -2.58 -4.11 -11.80
N LEU A 8 -3.41 -5.10 -11.47
CA LEU A 8 -3.15 -6.10 -10.42
C LEU A 8 -3.25 -7.52 -10.97
N ARG A 9 -2.48 -8.45 -10.41
CA ARG A 9 -2.44 -9.86 -10.86
C ARG A 9 -3.80 -10.56 -10.76
N MET A 10 -4.52 -10.30 -9.67
CA MET A 10 -5.81 -10.92 -9.38
C MET A 10 -6.99 -9.96 -9.56
N GLY A 11 -6.74 -8.74 -10.06
CA GLY A 11 -7.77 -7.72 -10.23
C GLY A 11 -8.29 -7.10 -8.93
N TRP A 12 -7.65 -7.36 -7.79
CA TRP A 12 -8.01 -6.79 -6.50
C TRP A 12 -6.77 -6.48 -5.66
N ALA A 13 -6.90 -5.50 -4.77
CA ALA A 13 -5.94 -5.12 -3.75
C ALA A 13 -6.68 -4.57 -2.53
N THR A 14 -5.98 -4.44 -1.41
CA THR A 14 -6.48 -3.79 -0.19
C THR A 14 -5.56 -2.63 0.17
N ALA A 15 -6.15 -1.51 0.59
CA ALA A 15 -5.43 -0.40 1.19
C ALA A 15 -6.03 -0.11 2.57
N THR A 16 -5.19 -0.11 3.59
CA THR A 16 -5.56 0.30 4.95
C THR A 16 -4.86 1.61 5.27
N LEU A 17 -5.62 2.58 5.78
CA LEU A 17 -5.10 3.85 6.24
C LEU A 17 -5.45 4.01 7.72
N THR A 18 -4.44 4.21 8.55
CA THR A 18 -4.59 4.29 10.00
C THR A 18 -3.94 5.58 10.51
N CYS A 19 -4.71 6.42 11.19
CA CYS A 19 -4.15 7.57 11.90
C CYS A 19 -3.37 7.02 13.12
N LEU A 20 -2.05 7.21 13.11
CA LEU A 20 -1.19 6.89 14.27
C LEU A 20 -1.34 7.95 15.36
N ASP A 21 -1.64 9.18 14.96
CA ASP A 21 -2.02 10.30 15.80
C ASP A 21 -2.87 11.29 15.01
N GLY A 22 -3.39 12.30 15.71
CA GLY A 22 -4.32 13.27 15.15
C GLY A 22 -5.77 12.76 15.10
N PRO A 23 -6.74 13.66 14.87
CA PRO A 23 -8.16 13.34 14.94
C PRO A 23 -8.73 12.73 13.66
N GLY A 24 -7.94 12.65 12.57
CA GLY A 24 -8.38 12.06 11.30
C GLY A 24 -7.60 12.58 10.08
N PHE A 25 -8.02 12.16 8.88
CA PHE A 25 -7.35 12.46 7.61
C PHE A 25 -7.46 13.92 7.13
N GLY A 26 -8.24 14.75 7.82
CA GLY A 26 -8.43 16.18 7.53
C GLY A 26 -7.73 17.10 8.53
N ALA A 27 -6.91 16.55 9.44
CA ALA A 27 -6.12 17.31 10.40
C ALA A 27 -4.64 16.90 10.34
N PRO A 28 -3.71 17.77 10.78
CA PRO A 28 -2.30 17.42 10.91
C PRO A 28 -2.12 16.15 11.76
N GLY A 29 -1.18 15.30 11.36
CA GLY A 29 -0.94 14.01 12.00
C GLY A 29 -0.20 13.03 11.10
N ARG A 30 -0.01 11.82 11.60
CA ARG A 30 0.69 10.73 10.91
C ARG A 30 -0.30 9.64 10.52
N ILE A 31 -0.22 9.20 9.28
CA ILE A 31 -1.04 8.13 8.73
C ILE A 31 -0.14 6.99 8.27
N LEU A 32 -0.32 5.81 8.86
CA LEU A 32 0.25 4.57 8.36
C LEU A 32 -0.64 4.05 7.23
N VAL A 33 -0.03 3.75 6.09
CA VAL A 33 -0.69 3.15 4.94
C VAL A 33 -0.10 1.78 4.69
N ALA A 34 -0.95 0.75 4.65
CA ALA A 34 -0.59 -0.59 4.21
C ALA A 34 -1.30 -0.89 2.89
N VAL A 35 -0.55 -1.32 1.88
CA VAL A 35 -1.12 -1.69 0.58
C VAL A 35 -0.72 -3.12 0.24
N THR A 36 -1.72 -3.99 0.13
CA THR A 36 -1.56 -5.45 -0.03
C THR A 36 -2.35 -5.97 -1.22
N GLY A 37 -1.90 -7.10 -1.75
CA GLY A 37 -2.45 -7.70 -2.97
C GLY A 37 -2.28 -9.21 -2.93
N LEU A 38 -1.80 -9.82 -4.02
CA LEU A 38 -1.46 -11.23 -3.97
C LEU A 38 -0.20 -11.46 -3.11
N GLU A 39 -0.36 -12.14 -1.99
CA GLU A 39 0.74 -12.68 -1.19
C GLU A 39 0.75 -14.22 -1.20
N ARG A 40 1.94 -14.80 -1.38
CA ARG A 40 2.13 -16.25 -1.26
C ARG A 40 3.58 -16.59 -0.97
N ASN A 41 3.81 -17.72 -0.31
CA ASN A 41 5.14 -18.32 -0.26
C ASN A 41 5.66 -18.68 -1.66
N THR A 42 6.98 -18.67 -1.79
CA THR A 42 7.65 -19.11 -3.01
C THR A 42 7.29 -20.57 -3.31
N GLY A 43 6.77 -20.82 -4.51
CA GLY A 43 6.39 -22.15 -4.98
C GLY A 43 5.06 -22.69 -4.45
N ALA A 44 4.25 -21.89 -3.75
CA ALA A 44 2.90 -22.30 -3.36
C ALA A 44 2.04 -22.63 -4.59
N ARG A 45 1.25 -23.72 -4.52
CA ARG A 45 0.42 -24.21 -5.64
C ARG A 45 -0.98 -24.59 -5.16
N LEU A 46 -1.99 -24.03 -5.82
CA LEU A 46 -3.36 -24.46 -5.65
C LEU A 46 -3.60 -25.80 -6.35
N GLU A 47 -4.44 -26.63 -5.76
CA GLU A 47 -5.00 -27.86 -6.33
C GLU A 47 -6.48 -27.62 -6.66
N GLU A 48 -6.85 -27.86 -7.91
CA GLU A 48 -8.23 -27.85 -8.39
C GLU A 48 -8.92 -29.15 -7.99
N LEU A 49 -10.04 -29.06 -7.25
CA LEU A 49 -10.85 -30.20 -6.83
C LEU A 49 -12.10 -30.39 -7.71
N GLY A 50 -12.22 -29.60 -8.78
CA GLY A 50 -13.38 -29.55 -9.66
C GLY A 50 -14.58 -28.82 -9.06
N LYS A 51 -15.53 -28.47 -9.92
CA LYS A 51 -16.76 -27.69 -9.59
C LYS A 51 -16.45 -26.33 -8.93
N GLY A 52 -15.40 -25.65 -9.40
CA GLY A 52 -15.02 -24.31 -8.90
C GLY A 52 -14.41 -24.31 -7.49
N ARG A 53 -13.94 -25.45 -7.00
CA ARG A 53 -13.31 -25.58 -5.69
C ARG A 53 -11.81 -25.73 -5.83
N ILE A 54 -11.07 -24.95 -5.04
CA ILE A 54 -9.62 -25.01 -4.93
C ILE A 54 -9.21 -25.26 -3.49
N THR A 55 -8.04 -25.86 -3.30
CA THR A 55 -7.41 -26.03 -1.99
C THR A 55 -5.90 -25.85 -2.11
N LEU A 56 -5.24 -25.56 -0.99
CA LEU A 56 -3.78 -25.52 -0.91
C LEU A 56 -3.19 -26.84 -0.38
N ARG A 57 -3.97 -27.63 0.38
CA ARG A 57 -3.52 -28.83 1.12
C ARG A 57 -2.21 -28.60 1.87
N ASP A 58 -1.15 -29.28 1.47
CA ASP A 58 0.21 -29.22 2.01
C ASP A 58 1.17 -28.46 1.07
N ARG A 59 0.67 -27.88 -0.03
CA ARG A 59 1.46 -27.19 -1.07
C ARG A 59 1.67 -25.72 -0.76
N TRP A 60 2.02 -25.43 0.48
CA TRP A 60 2.26 -24.08 1.00
C TRP A 60 3.50 -23.41 0.42
N GLY A 61 4.37 -24.12 -0.30
CA GLY A 61 5.65 -23.58 -0.75
C GLY A 61 6.64 -23.40 0.40
N LYS A 62 7.63 -22.51 0.23
CA LYS A 62 8.64 -22.20 1.24
C LYS A 62 8.93 -20.70 1.28
N ALA A 63 9.64 -20.26 2.31
CA ALA A 63 10.19 -18.90 2.35
C ALA A 63 11.07 -18.62 1.10
N PRO A 64 11.16 -17.37 0.65
CA PRO A 64 10.48 -16.18 1.19
C PRO A 64 9.01 -16.09 0.77
N VAL A 65 8.23 -15.28 1.50
CA VAL A 65 6.93 -14.81 1.04
C VAL A 65 7.17 -13.82 -0.12
N LEU A 66 6.44 -14.02 -1.21
CA LEU A 66 6.36 -13.12 -2.35
C LEU A 66 5.12 -12.26 -2.17
N CYS A 67 5.32 -10.95 -2.10
CA CYS A 67 4.24 -9.98 -2.03
C CYS A 67 4.16 -9.21 -3.34
N GLU A 68 2.97 -9.07 -3.89
CA GLU A 68 2.73 -8.18 -5.03
C GLU A 68 2.95 -6.72 -4.62
N GLY A 69 3.81 -6.01 -5.36
CA GLY A 69 3.93 -4.56 -5.20
C GLY A 69 2.76 -3.87 -5.90
N VAL A 70 1.84 -3.34 -5.09
CA VAL A 70 0.59 -2.73 -5.57
C VAL A 70 0.80 -1.27 -5.98
N PRO A 71 0.57 -0.88 -7.24
CA PRO A 71 0.50 0.52 -7.63
C PRO A 71 -0.79 1.15 -7.09
N LEU A 72 -0.67 2.23 -6.33
CA LEU A 72 -1.79 2.98 -5.76
C LEU A 72 -1.51 4.47 -5.88
N GLU A 73 -2.47 5.20 -6.47
CA GLU A 73 -2.55 6.65 -6.38
C GLU A 73 -3.61 7.04 -5.34
N ALA A 74 -3.27 7.97 -4.46
CA ALA A 74 -4.18 8.49 -3.44
C ALA A 74 -4.15 10.02 -3.37
N THR A 75 -5.31 10.66 -3.27
CA THR A 75 -5.40 12.11 -3.08
C THR A 75 -5.75 12.49 -1.65
N LEU A 76 -4.97 13.41 -1.08
CA LEU A 76 -5.23 13.99 0.23
C LEU A 76 -5.70 15.44 0.11
N PRO A 77 -6.61 15.91 0.99
CA PRO A 77 -7.13 17.28 0.97
C PRO A 77 -6.13 18.29 1.57
N TYR A 78 -4.86 18.21 1.14
CA TYR A 78 -3.74 19.02 1.61
C TYR A 78 -2.92 19.51 0.43
N PRO A 79 -2.34 20.72 0.49
CA PRO A 79 -1.30 21.11 -0.45
C PRO A 79 -0.13 20.13 -0.39
N ALA A 80 0.48 19.81 -1.54
CA ALA A 80 1.63 18.90 -1.60
C ALA A 80 2.78 19.32 -0.67
N SER A 81 2.99 20.63 -0.48
CA SER A 81 4.01 21.17 0.43
C SER A 81 3.77 20.86 1.92
N ARG A 82 2.55 20.44 2.30
CA ARG A 82 2.18 20.06 3.67
C ARG A 82 2.13 18.55 3.88
N VAL A 83 2.53 17.77 2.87
CA VAL A 83 2.50 16.31 2.94
C VAL A 83 3.87 15.77 2.63
N ARG A 84 4.39 14.94 3.54
CA ARG A 84 5.60 14.14 3.31
C ARG A 84 5.21 12.67 3.27
N LEU A 85 5.75 11.92 2.32
CA LEU A 85 5.47 10.50 2.15
C LEU A 85 6.77 9.71 2.29
N PHE A 86 6.73 8.60 3.01
CA PHE A 86 7.88 7.72 3.19
C PHE A 86 7.50 6.26 2.89
N ALA A 87 8.38 5.54 2.20
CA ALA A 87 8.38 4.08 2.23
C ALA A 87 9.04 3.61 3.52
N LEU A 88 8.46 2.59 4.17
CA LEU A 88 8.98 2.00 5.39
C LEU A 88 9.61 0.63 5.14
N ASP A 89 10.55 0.22 5.98
CA ASP A 89 11.01 -1.17 6.06
C ASP A 89 10.06 -2.04 6.90
N GLU A 90 10.35 -3.34 7.02
CA GLU A 90 9.55 -4.29 7.79
C GLU A 90 9.51 -4.01 9.31
N LYS A 91 10.38 -3.12 9.80
CA LYS A 91 10.43 -2.66 11.20
C LYS A 91 9.74 -1.32 11.39
N GLY A 92 9.10 -0.77 10.34
CA GLY A 92 8.42 0.52 10.37
C GLY A 92 9.36 1.73 10.32
N ARG A 93 10.65 1.53 9.98
CA ARG A 93 11.62 2.62 9.87
C ARG A 93 11.55 3.25 8.48
N LYS A 94 11.73 4.56 8.40
CA LYS A 94 11.76 5.30 7.13
C LYS A 94 12.96 4.84 6.31
N LYS A 95 12.70 4.23 5.16
CA LYS A 95 13.70 3.75 4.21
C LYS A 95 14.00 4.78 3.14
N GLU A 96 12.96 5.44 2.63
CA GLU A 96 13.02 6.37 1.50
C GLU A 96 11.93 7.43 1.66
N GLU A 97 12.23 8.69 1.34
CA GLU A 97 11.22 9.74 1.18
C GLU A 97 10.77 9.79 -0.28
N ILE A 98 9.46 9.75 -0.49
CA ILE A 98 8.82 9.71 -1.81
C ILE A 98 8.32 11.12 -2.13
N PRO A 99 8.69 11.69 -3.30
CA PRO A 99 8.17 12.99 -3.73
C PRO A 99 6.63 13.00 -3.80
N VAL A 100 6.02 14.02 -3.19
CA VAL A 100 4.58 14.25 -3.25
C VAL A 100 4.28 15.26 -4.35
N ALA A 101 3.42 14.89 -5.30
CA ALA A 101 3.01 15.77 -6.38
C ALA A 101 1.78 16.59 -5.97
N ALA A 102 1.58 17.76 -6.59
CA ALA A 102 0.32 18.47 -6.50
C ALA A 102 -0.73 17.79 -7.38
N ALA A 103 -1.94 17.67 -6.86
CA ALA A 103 -3.16 17.44 -7.62
C ALA A 103 -3.94 18.76 -7.72
N GLY A 104 -4.85 18.84 -8.69
CA GLY A 104 -5.72 20.01 -8.86
C GLY A 104 -6.46 20.39 -7.57
N ALA A 105 -6.83 21.66 -7.46
CA ALA A 105 -7.55 22.23 -6.30
C ALA A 105 -6.80 22.11 -4.96
N GLY A 106 -5.47 22.26 -4.95
CA GLY A 106 -4.67 22.31 -3.72
C GLY A 106 -4.60 20.98 -2.98
N LYS A 107 -4.80 19.86 -3.67
CA LYS A 107 -4.69 18.50 -3.14
C LYS A 107 -3.28 17.95 -3.35
N ALA A 108 -2.92 16.94 -2.56
CA ALA A 108 -1.66 16.22 -2.68
C ALA A 108 -1.93 14.88 -3.35
N LEU A 109 -1.04 14.48 -4.25
CA LEU A 109 -1.06 13.19 -4.92
C LEU A 109 0.08 12.33 -4.41
N LEU A 110 -0.30 11.23 -3.75
CA LEU A 110 0.60 10.19 -3.28
C LEU A 110 0.68 9.09 -4.35
N ARG A 111 1.90 8.69 -4.72
CA ARG A 111 2.14 7.56 -5.62
C ARG A 111 2.90 6.48 -4.89
N LEU A 112 2.21 5.38 -4.61
CA LEU A 112 2.75 4.18 -3.98
C LEU A 112 2.91 3.12 -5.08
N GLY A 113 3.88 2.22 -4.92
CA GLY A 113 4.13 1.24 -5.97
C GLY A 113 5.28 0.28 -5.77
N PRO A 114 5.43 -0.69 -6.70
CA PRO A 114 6.39 -1.80 -6.58
C PRO A 114 7.86 -1.36 -6.53
N SER A 115 8.20 -0.19 -7.06
CA SER A 115 9.58 0.36 -7.07
C SER A 115 10.15 0.54 -5.67
N HIS A 116 9.31 0.85 -4.67
CA HIS A 116 9.75 1.09 -3.30
C HIS A 116 10.06 -0.19 -2.52
N ARG A 117 9.65 -1.36 -3.06
CA ARG A 117 9.85 -2.69 -2.46
C ARG A 117 9.41 -2.74 -0.99
N THR A 118 8.19 -2.27 -0.72
CA THR A 118 7.55 -2.31 0.59
C THR A 118 6.03 -2.38 0.45
N LEU A 119 5.36 -2.85 1.50
CA LEU A 119 3.91 -2.80 1.68
C LEU A 119 3.50 -1.62 2.58
N TRP A 120 4.46 -0.96 3.24
CA TRP A 120 4.23 -0.02 4.32
C TRP A 120 4.70 1.38 3.97
N TYR A 121 3.84 2.36 4.19
CA TYR A 121 4.12 3.76 3.92
C TYR A 121 3.65 4.65 5.07
N LEU A 122 4.31 5.80 5.25
CA LEU A 122 3.94 6.81 6.23
C LEU A 122 3.69 8.13 5.52
N ALA A 123 2.47 8.64 5.62
CA ALA A 123 2.15 10.01 5.26
C ALA A 123 2.19 10.88 6.53
N VAL A 124 2.87 12.02 6.46
CA VAL A 124 2.94 13.02 7.53
C VAL A 124 2.29 14.30 7.02
N LEU A 125 1.23 14.73 7.71
CA LEU A 125 0.45 15.91 7.40
C LEU A 125 0.83 17.04 8.35
N SER A 126 1.31 18.16 7.82
CA SER A 126 1.68 19.33 8.62
C SER A 126 0.56 20.37 8.67
N LYS A 127 0.71 21.34 9.58
CA LYS A 127 -0.08 22.57 9.57
C LYS A 127 0.10 23.33 8.27
#